data_AF-A0A8I1N1H0-F1
#
_entry.id   AF-A0A8I1N1H0-F1
#
_cell.length_a   1.000
_cell.length_b   1.000
_cell.length_c   1.000
_cell.angle_alpha   90.00
_cell.angle_beta   90.00
_cell.angle_gamma   90.00
#
_symmetry.space_group_name_H-M   'P 1'
#
loop_
_entity.id
_entity.type
_entity.pdbx_description
1 polymer ?
#
loop_
_entity_poly.entity_id
_entity_poly.type
_entity_poly.pdbx_seq_one_letter_code
_entity_poly.pdbx_strand_id
1 'polypeptide(L)'
;MSDPSTHESSEVREIRINPVIPSESVLVATARSMRPKKAEELAPRDTRKHVETCPFCRGNEHKTPPVILSWPPEGDWQIRMVENLYPVLGDDREQAGFNFGLQQTIDGYGRHEVIIDHHEHGIAVQEMAESHLAILFGIYQTRMRQLFESDERLKYVLVFKNFGPAAGASIPHTHSQVIAMPVVPENVDAEVRNSAAHYAKHHHCIFCALIDEALTFEATIYDRASGAVRRKINVGQYVVERGEKFIAIKPFASRYEWEVHILPLAHQADFLDVRGEDLADLARVMKRTMARLDAVIGGAQYNFFLHSVPHDAQRDAHAPSYHWHLEICPRTSIPTGFELGSGLFVNTVNPEQAAERLRAVEL
;
A
#
# COMPACT_ATOMS: atom_id res chain seq x y z
N MET A 1 -19.80 -0.92 -46.17
CA MET A 1 -19.88 -1.63 -44.88
C MET A 1 -18.55 -1.41 -44.18
N SER A 2 -18.48 -0.34 -43.40
CA SER A 2 -17.32 0.04 -42.60
C SER A 2 -17.58 -0.40 -41.17
N ASP A 3 -16.71 -1.27 -40.68
CA ASP A 3 -16.69 -1.84 -39.35
C ASP A 3 -16.35 -0.75 -38.30
N PRO A 4 -17.16 -0.52 -37.26
CA PRO A 4 -16.85 0.44 -36.20
C PRO A 4 -16.48 -0.30 -34.91
N SER A 5 -15.24 -0.80 -34.80
CA SER A 5 -14.71 -1.23 -33.50
C SER A 5 -13.18 -1.18 -33.46
N THR A 6 -12.64 0.03 -33.57
CA THR A 6 -11.30 0.33 -33.05
C THR A 6 -11.47 1.45 -32.04
N HIS A 7 -11.53 1.10 -30.75
CA HIS A 7 -11.20 2.07 -29.71
C HIS A 7 -9.74 2.46 -29.96
N GLU A 8 -9.52 3.61 -30.61
CA GLU A 8 -8.21 4.23 -30.68
C GLU A 8 -7.70 4.39 -29.25
N SER A 9 -6.68 3.61 -28.86
CA SER A 9 -5.92 3.91 -27.66
C SER A 9 -5.25 5.26 -27.90
N SER A 10 -5.87 6.35 -27.45
CA SER A 10 -5.29 7.68 -27.61
C SER A 10 -3.91 7.66 -26.96
N GLU A 11 -2.86 7.94 -27.73
CA GLU A 11 -1.53 8.12 -27.15
C GLU A 11 -1.58 9.29 -26.17
N VAL A 12 -1.34 9.01 -24.89
CA VAL A 12 -1.32 10.02 -23.83
C VAL A 12 0.14 10.31 -23.49
N ARG A 13 0.49 11.61 -23.43
CA ARG A 13 1.77 12.13 -22.94
C ARG A 13 1.50 13.35 -22.08
N GLU A 14 1.38 13.14 -20.78
CA GLU A 14 1.05 14.21 -19.84
C GLU A 14 1.71 13.99 -18.49
N ILE A 15 1.81 15.04 -17.68
CA ILE A 15 2.20 14.95 -16.28
C ILE A 15 0.92 15.00 -15.45
N ARG A 16 0.67 13.96 -14.67
CA ARG A 16 -0.44 13.88 -13.73
C ARG A 16 0.04 14.30 -12.36
N ILE A 17 -0.58 15.35 -11.84
CA ILE A 17 -0.23 15.89 -10.54
C ILE A 17 -0.77 14.96 -9.46
N ASN A 18 0.10 14.49 -8.57
CA ASN A 18 -0.33 13.79 -7.37
C ASN A 18 -0.89 14.84 -6.39
N PRO A 19 -2.17 14.76 -6.03
CA PRO A 19 -2.80 15.77 -5.18
C PRO A 19 -2.30 15.73 -3.74
N VAL A 20 -1.89 14.56 -3.23
CA VAL A 20 -1.38 14.38 -1.87
C VAL A 20 0.07 14.81 -1.76
N ILE A 21 0.90 14.39 -2.71
CA ILE A 21 2.33 14.75 -2.74
C ILE A 21 2.69 15.30 -4.13
N PRO A 22 2.54 16.61 -4.39
CA PRO A 22 2.78 17.18 -5.72
C PRO A 22 4.18 16.91 -6.29
N SER A 23 5.20 16.71 -5.45
CA SER A 23 6.55 16.33 -5.88
C SER A 23 6.64 14.91 -6.44
N GLU A 24 5.66 14.04 -6.17
CA GLU A 24 5.55 12.69 -6.71
C GLU A 24 4.60 12.62 -7.92
N SER A 25 4.47 13.72 -8.66
CA SER A 25 3.72 13.73 -9.92
C SER A 25 4.31 12.76 -10.93
N VAL A 26 3.45 12.18 -11.77
CA VAL A 26 3.81 11.05 -12.64
C VAL A 26 3.70 11.43 -14.10
N LEU A 27 4.66 10.97 -14.91
CA LEU A 27 4.64 11.14 -16.36
C LEU A 27 3.91 9.95 -17.01
N VAL A 28 2.71 10.17 -17.54
CA VAL A 28 1.94 9.14 -18.24
C VAL A 28 2.30 9.17 -19.72
N ALA A 29 2.89 8.09 -20.22
CA ALA A 29 3.40 8.00 -21.59
C ALA A 29 3.05 6.65 -22.24
N THR A 30 1.82 6.50 -22.74
CA THR A 30 1.28 5.20 -23.20
C THR A 30 2.00 4.66 -24.43
N ALA A 31 2.53 5.51 -25.32
CA ALA A 31 3.32 5.09 -26.48
C ALA A 31 4.60 4.31 -26.10
N ARG A 32 5.13 4.47 -24.87
CA ARG A 32 6.31 3.72 -24.41
C ARG A 32 6.02 2.23 -24.17
N SER A 33 4.75 1.84 -24.05
CA SER A 33 4.34 0.43 -23.94
C SER A 33 4.70 -0.39 -25.19
N MET A 34 4.78 0.27 -26.36
CA MET A 34 5.09 -0.35 -27.66
C MET A 34 6.58 -0.60 -27.89
N ARG A 35 7.46 -0.13 -26.99
CA ARG A 35 8.90 -0.39 -27.10
C ARG A 35 9.14 -1.90 -26.89
N PRO A 36 10.01 -2.54 -27.69
CA PRO A 36 10.41 -3.92 -27.42
C PRO A 36 10.94 -4.05 -25.99
N LYS A 37 10.16 -4.70 -25.12
CA LYS A 37 10.58 -5.07 -23.77
C LYS A 37 11.00 -6.53 -23.81
N LYS A 38 12.13 -6.87 -23.17
CA LYS A 38 12.31 -8.26 -22.74
C LYS A 38 11.23 -8.47 -21.68
N ALA A 39 10.31 -9.41 -21.91
CA ALA A 39 9.31 -9.74 -20.89
C ALA A 39 10.06 -10.03 -19.60
N GLU A 40 9.72 -9.34 -18.51
CA GLU A 40 10.25 -9.71 -17.20
C GLU A 40 9.83 -11.16 -16.95
N GLU A 41 10.80 -12.04 -16.73
CA GLU A 41 10.52 -13.43 -16.46
C GLU A 41 9.71 -13.49 -15.17
N LEU A 42 8.48 -14.00 -15.27
CA LEU A 42 7.66 -14.30 -14.11
C LEU A 42 8.44 -15.31 -13.27
N ALA A 43 8.87 -14.90 -12.08
CA ALA A 43 9.52 -15.80 -11.15
C ALA A 43 8.48 -16.82 -10.67
N PRO A 44 8.67 -18.14 -10.92
CA PRO A 44 7.72 -19.14 -10.46
C PRO A 44 7.68 -19.10 -8.92
N ARG A 45 6.47 -19.03 -8.37
CA ARG A 45 6.26 -19.07 -6.93
C ARG A 45 6.47 -20.48 -6.41
N ASP A 46 7.19 -20.61 -5.30
CA ASP A 46 7.35 -21.88 -4.61
C ASP A 46 6.09 -22.21 -3.81
N THR A 47 5.22 -23.06 -4.37
CA THR A 47 3.92 -23.44 -3.78
C THR A 47 3.99 -24.68 -2.90
N ARG A 48 5.18 -25.16 -2.53
CA ARG A 48 5.33 -26.30 -1.61
C ARG A 48 4.63 -25.99 -0.28
N LYS A 49 4.03 -26.99 0.36
CA LYS A 49 3.39 -26.79 1.68
C LYS A 49 4.41 -26.60 2.80
N HIS A 50 5.57 -27.23 2.67
CA HIS A 50 6.66 -27.16 3.63
C HIS A 50 8.00 -27.23 2.90
N VAL A 51 8.97 -26.46 3.41
CA VAL A 51 10.35 -26.43 2.92
C VAL A 51 11.28 -26.53 4.13
N GLU A 52 12.04 -27.62 4.23
CA GLU A 52 12.90 -27.90 5.40
C GLU A 52 13.91 -26.78 5.68
N THR A 53 14.41 -26.12 4.64
CA THR A 53 15.39 -25.03 4.76
C THR A 53 14.76 -23.68 5.10
N CYS A 54 13.44 -23.54 4.97
CA CYS A 54 12.76 -22.28 5.27
C CYS A 54 12.53 -22.12 6.78
N PRO A 55 13.04 -21.05 7.42
CA PRO A 55 12.85 -20.84 8.86
C PRO A 55 11.39 -20.54 9.25
N PHE A 56 10.55 -20.10 8.31
CA PHE A 56 9.17 -19.70 8.56
C PHE A 56 8.15 -20.83 8.35
N CYS A 57 8.57 -21.98 7.82
CA CYS A 57 7.69 -23.14 7.73
C CYS A 57 7.40 -23.72 9.12
N ARG A 58 6.15 -24.14 9.34
CA ARG A 58 5.76 -24.87 10.56
C ARG A 58 6.65 -26.11 10.74
N GLY A 59 7.12 -26.36 11.97
CA GLY A 59 8.12 -27.38 12.32
C GLY A 59 9.56 -26.85 12.35
N ASN A 60 9.83 -25.68 11.78
CA ASN A 60 11.15 -25.04 11.78
C ASN A 60 11.27 -23.89 12.80
N GLU A 61 10.43 -23.86 13.83
CA GLU A 61 10.35 -22.77 14.80
C GLU A 61 11.66 -22.54 15.59
N HIS A 62 12.51 -23.57 15.68
CA HIS A 62 13.84 -23.51 16.26
C HIS A 62 14.84 -22.67 15.44
N LYS A 63 14.50 -22.31 14.18
CA LYS A 63 15.30 -21.48 13.29
C LYS A 63 14.93 -19.99 13.33
N THR A 64 13.95 -19.62 14.15
CA THR A 64 13.52 -18.23 14.35
C THR A 64 13.82 -17.76 15.77
N PRO A 65 13.93 -16.44 16.02
CA PRO A 65 13.94 -15.90 17.37
C PRO A 65 12.71 -16.31 18.20
N PRO A 66 12.70 -16.04 19.52
CA PRO A 66 11.54 -16.28 20.38
C PRO A 66 10.25 -15.68 19.80
N VAL A 67 9.14 -16.38 20.02
CA VAL A 67 7.83 -15.93 19.55
C VAL A 67 7.36 -14.73 20.36
N ILE A 68 6.92 -13.68 19.66
CA ILE A 68 6.26 -12.51 20.24
C ILE A 68 4.75 -12.80 20.34
N LEU A 69 4.17 -13.33 19.25
CA LEU A 69 2.75 -13.65 19.14
C LEU A 69 2.54 -14.86 18.25
N SER A 70 1.57 -15.71 18.59
CA SER A 70 1.05 -16.77 17.73
C SER A 70 -0.46 -16.69 17.67
N TRP A 71 -1.02 -17.02 16.51
CA TRP A 71 -2.47 -17.21 16.37
C TRP A 71 -2.76 -18.55 15.66
N PRO A 72 -3.60 -19.44 16.25
CA PRO A 72 -4.07 -19.36 17.64
C PRO A 72 -2.89 -19.37 18.65
N PRO A 73 -3.09 -18.85 19.89
CA PRO A 73 -2.02 -18.78 20.89
C PRO A 73 -1.45 -20.16 21.25
N GLU A 74 -2.31 -21.18 21.28
CA GLU A 74 -1.95 -22.56 21.59
C GLU A 74 -2.23 -23.48 20.40
N GLY A 75 -1.39 -24.51 20.26
CA GLY A 75 -1.51 -25.53 19.23
C GLY A 75 -0.90 -25.10 17.88
N ASP A 76 -1.58 -25.51 16.82
CA ASP A 76 -1.12 -25.38 15.44
C ASP A 76 -1.30 -23.94 14.94
N TRP A 77 -0.24 -23.13 15.06
CA TRP A 77 -0.25 -21.70 14.68
C TRP A 77 -0.46 -21.50 13.18
N GLN A 78 -1.38 -20.62 12.80
CA GLN A 78 -1.57 -20.16 11.42
C GLN A 78 -0.80 -18.88 11.11
N ILE A 79 -0.67 -17.98 12.09
CA ILE A 79 0.11 -16.75 12.01
C ILE A 79 1.10 -16.77 13.18
N ARG A 80 2.33 -16.31 12.93
CA ARG A 80 3.36 -16.23 13.97
C ARG A 80 4.21 -14.99 13.80
N MET A 81 4.52 -14.32 14.89
CA MET A 81 5.34 -13.11 14.92
C MET A 81 6.58 -13.36 15.77
N VAL A 82 7.72 -12.92 15.26
CA VAL A 82 9.04 -13.05 15.89
C VAL A 82 9.82 -11.76 15.68
N GLU A 83 10.85 -11.53 16.48
CA GLU A 83 11.82 -10.48 16.17
C GLU A 83 12.51 -10.78 14.84
N ASN A 84 12.88 -9.73 14.11
CA ASN A 84 13.74 -9.91 12.95
C ASN A 84 15.14 -10.32 13.43
N LEU A 85 15.70 -11.40 12.87
CA LEU A 85 17.04 -11.88 13.23
C LEU A 85 18.14 -10.87 12.88
N TYR A 86 17.89 -10.01 11.90
CA TYR A 86 18.78 -8.94 11.45
C TYR A 86 18.02 -7.59 11.49
N PRO A 87 17.74 -7.07 12.70
CA PRO A 87 16.91 -5.90 12.85
C PRO A 87 17.60 -4.64 12.30
N VAL A 88 16.84 -3.74 11.68
CA VAL A 88 17.35 -2.43 11.22
C VAL A 88 17.34 -1.42 12.38
N LEU A 89 16.42 -1.62 13.34
CA LEU A 89 16.28 -0.86 14.58
C LEU A 89 16.04 -1.84 15.74
N GLY A 90 16.56 -1.52 16.93
CA GLY A 90 16.43 -2.42 18.08
C GLY A 90 17.58 -2.35 19.09
N ASP A 91 18.46 -1.35 19.00
CA ASP A 91 19.48 -1.16 20.03
C ASP A 91 18.87 -0.38 21.20
N ASP A 92 18.60 -1.08 22.31
CA ASP A 92 18.11 -0.48 23.56
C ASP A 92 19.23 0.23 24.35
N ARG A 93 20.49 0.18 23.88
CA ARG A 93 21.59 0.92 24.50
C ARG A 93 21.46 2.41 24.19
N GLU A 94 21.37 3.22 25.23
CA GLU A 94 21.54 4.67 25.11
C GLU A 94 22.95 4.97 24.59
N GLN A 95 23.03 5.57 23.40
CA GLN A 95 24.29 6.10 22.88
C GLN A 95 24.25 7.62 22.97
N ALA A 96 25.39 8.23 23.31
CA ALA A 96 25.49 9.68 23.28
C ALA A 96 25.41 10.12 21.81
N GLY A 97 24.29 10.73 21.41
CA GLY A 97 24.10 11.26 20.07
C GLY A 97 25.28 12.16 19.67
N PHE A 98 25.82 11.94 18.47
CA PHE A 98 26.89 12.74 17.91
C PHE A 98 26.28 13.96 17.21
N ASN A 99 26.73 15.16 17.59
CA ASN A 99 26.35 16.40 16.92
C ASN A 99 27.62 17.21 16.60
N PHE A 100 27.95 17.34 15.31
CA PHE A 100 29.06 18.15 14.82
C PHE A 100 28.66 18.90 13.54
N GLY A 101 28.35 20.19 13.66
CA GLY A 101 27.87 21.00 12.54
C GLY A 101 26.55 20.46 11.97
N LEU A 102 26.57 20.02 10.72
CA LEU A 102 25.43 19.38 10.03
C LEU A 102 25.37 17.87 10.25
N GLN A 103 26.42 17.26 10.81
CA GLN A 103 26.44 15.83 11.10
C GLN A 103 25.73 15.60 12.43
N GLN A 104 24.65 14.84 12.38
CA GLN A 104 23.84 14.51 13.53
C GLN A 104 23.55 13.01 13.50
N THR A 105 23.61 12.36 14.65
CA THR A 105 23.15 10.98 14.83
C THR A 105 22.12 10.95 15.94
N ILE A 106 21.06 10.20 15.69
CA ILE A 106 20.14 9.72 16.73
C ILE A 106 20.35 8.22 16.87
N ASP A 107 19.98 7.67 18.03
CA ASP A 107 20.11 6.24 18.28
C ASP A 107 19.26 5.43 17.30
N GLY A 108 19.78 4.27 16.89
CA GLY A 108 19.06 3.24 16.10
C GLY A 108 17.99 2.51 16.93
N TYR A 109 17.30 3.28 17.78
CA TYR A 109 16.24 2.83 18.64
C TYR A 109 14.99 2.50 17.81
N GLY A 110 14.22 1.50 18.25
CA GLY A 110 13.02 1.05 17.56
C GLY A 110 12.78 -0.44 17.74
N ARG A 111 11.88 -1.02 16.95
CA ARG A 111 11.64 -2.47 16.89
C ARG A 111 11.56 -2.90 15.43
N HIS A 112 12.11 -4.06 15.11
CA HIS A 112 11.96 -4.67 13.79
C HIS A 112 11.52 -6.12 13.96
N GLU A 113 10.31 -6.41 13.50
CA GLU A 113 9.63 -7.68 13.71
C GLU A 113 9.13 -8.26 12.39
N VAL A 114 9.04 -9.57 12.34
CA VAL A 114 8.54 -10.32 11.19
C VAL A 114 7.23 -11.00 11.58
N ILE A 115 6.22 -10.85 10.72
CA ILE A 115 4.94 -11.54 10.80
C ILE A 115 4.92 -12.59 9.71
N ILE A 116 4.98 -13.85 10.10
CA ILE A 116 4.75 -14.99 9.22
C ILE A 116 3.25 -15.05 8.98
N ASP A 117 2.83 -14.52 7.83
CA ASP A 117 1.42 -14.25 7.52
C ASP A 117 0.59 -15.53 7.46
N HIS A 118 1.19 -16.67 7.08
CA HIS A 118 0.50 -17.95 6.99
C HIS A 118 1.47 -19.11 7.20
N HIS A 119 0.98 -20.25 7.68
CA HIS A 119 1.82 -21.45 7.91
C HIS A 119 2.25 -22.15 6.61
N GLU A 120 1.43 -22.08 5.55
CA GLU A 120 1.76 -22.58 4.22
C GLU A 120 2.77 -21.65 3.52
N HIS A 121 3.87 -22.24 3.02
CA HIS A 121 5.02 -21.49 2.49
C HIS A 121 4.67 -20.55 1.34
N GLY A 122 4.04 -21.10 0.30
CA GLY A 122 3.85 -20.38 -0.95
C GLY A 122 2.56 -19.59 -1.08
N ILE A 123 1.65 -19.60 -0.10
CA ILE A 123 0.30 -19.05 -0.28
C ILE A 123 0.34 -17.53 -0.55
N ALA A 124 -0.50 -17.06 -1.46
CA ALA A 124 -0.65 -15.64 -1.78
C ALA A 124 -1.88 -15.07 -1.08
N VAL A 125 -1.94 -13.75 -0.93
CA VAL A 125 -3.01 -13.06 -0.20
C VAL A 125 -4.39 -13.39 -0.76
N GLN A 126 -4.55 -13.45 -2.08
CA GLN A 126 -5.83 -13.78 -2.73
C GLN A 126 -6.28 -15.24 -2.52
N GLU A 127 -5.38 -16.13 -2.12
CA GLU A 127 -5.69 -17.54 -1.84
C GLU A 127 -6.07 -17.77 -0.38
N MET A 128 -5.70 -16.85 0.52
CA MET A 128 -6.05 -16.93 1.95
C MET A 128 -7.57 -16.79 2.15
N ALA A 129 -8.10 -17.42 3.19
CA ALA A 129 -9.49 -17.22 3.60
C ALA A 129 -9.70 -15.78 4.10
N GLU A 130 -10.87 -15.19 3.85
CA GLU A 130 -11.18 -13.82 4.30
C GLU A 130 -11.13 -13.71 5.82
N SER A 131 -11.60 -14.74 6.54
CA SER A 131 -11.48 -14.81 8.00
C SER A 131 -10.03 -14.76 8.47
N HIS A 132 -9.12 -15.45 7.77
CA HIS A 132 -7.69 -15.43 8.09
C HIS A 132 -7.08 -14.05 7.86
N LEU A 133 -7.40 -13.39 6.74
CA LEU A 133 -6.94 -12.02 6.46
C LEU A 133 -7.47 -11.01 7.49
N ALA A 134 -8.71 -11.14 7.93
CA ALA A 134 -9.28 -10.28 8.97
C ALA A 134 -8.50 -10.42 10.29
N ILE A 135 -8.11 -11.65 10.65
CA ILE A 135 -7.26 -11.91 11.82
C ILE A 135 -5.85 -11.32 11.61
N LEU A 136 -5.26 -11.46 10.43
CA LEU A 136 -3.95 -10.89 10.11
C LEU A 136 -3.93 -9.37 10.28
N PHE A 137 -4.93 -8.66 9.75
CA PHE A 137 -5.08 -7.22 9.96
C PHE A 137 -5.34 -6.87 11.44
N GLY A 138 -6.11 -7.69 12.16
CA GLY A 138 -6.29 -7.54 13.61
C GLY A 138 -4.99 -7.70 14.40
N ILE A 139 -4.09 -8.60 13.97
CA ILE A 139 -2.75 -8.77 14.55
C ILE A 139 -1.88 -7.55 14.27
N TYR A 140 -1.93 -6.99 13.05
CA TYR A 140 -1.24 -5.72 12.74
C TYR A 140 -1.70 -4.62 13.69
N GLN A 141 -3.02 -4.43 13.81
CA GLN A 141 -3.61 -3.41 14.67
C GLN A 141 -3.21 -3.61 16.14
N THR A 142 -3.32 -4.84 16.63
CA THR A 142 -2.97 -5.18 18.01
C THR A 142 -1.49 -4.92 18.27
N ARG A 143 -0.60 -5.31 17.35
CA ARG A 143 0.83 -5.14 17.56
C ARG A 143 1.26 -3.67 17.46
N MET A 144 0.73 -2.93 16.48
CA MET A 144 0.96 -1.49 16.38
C MET A 144 0.58 -0.77 17.68
N ARG A 145 -0.59 -1.08 18.25
CA ARG A 145 -1.02 -0.52 19.54
C ARG A 145 -0.05 -0.86 20.67
N GLN A 146 0.33 -2.14 20.81
CA GLN A 146 1.29 -2.57 21.83
C GLN A 146 2.64 -1.86 21.70
N LEU A 147 3.12 -1.62 20.47
CA LEU A 147 4.37 -0.91 20.24
C LEU A 147 4.29 0.54 20.72
N PHE A 148 3.26 1.28 20.32
CA PHE A 148 3.07 2.66 20.80
C PHE A 148 2.86 2.76 22.32
N GLU A 149 2.16 1.79 22.92
CA GLU A 149 1.97 1.72 24.37
C GLU A 149 3.25 1.32 25.12
N SER A 150 4.18 0.63 24.46
CA SER A 150 5.41 0.16 25.10
C SER A 150 6.46 1.25 25.30
N ASP A 151 6.52 2.25 24.43
CA ASP A 151 7.48 3.36 24.52
C ASP A 151 7.00 4.61 23.75
N GLU A 152 6.88 5.73 24.47
CA GLU A 152 6.45 7.03 23.93
C GLU A 152 7.41 7.66 22.92
N ARG A 153 8.67 7.19 22.86
CA ARG A 153 9.65 7.65 21.88
C ARG A 153 9.30 7.18 20.48
N LEU A 154 8.51 6.12 20.33
CA LEU A 154 8.06 5.59 19.04
C LEU A 154 6.99 6.51 18.44
N LYS A 155 7.32 7.16 17.33
CA LYS A 155 6.44 8.12 16.65
C LYS A 155 5.71 7.52 15.47
N TYR A 156 6.23 6.43 14.91
CA TYR A 156 5.64 5.78 13.75
C TYR A 156 5.85 4.28 13.77
N VAL A 157 4.85 3.51 13.33
CA VAL A 157 4.95 2.08 13.11
C VAL A 157 4.53 1.80 11.67
N LEU A 158 5.46 1.30 10.86
CA LEU A 158 5.21 0.92 9.48
C LEU A 158 5.00 -0.59 9.38
N VAL A 159 3.80 -0.99 8.93
CA VAL A 159 3.53 -2.36 8.49
C VAL A 159 3.69 -2.42 6.98
N PHE A 160 4.53 -3.32 6.50
CA PHE A 160 4.77 -3.48 5.07
C PHE A 160 5.02 -4.93 4.69
N LYS A 161 4.86 -5.24 3.41
CA LYS A 161 5.10 -6.56 2.83
C LYS A 161 5.94 -6.46 1.59
N ASN A 162 6.85 -7.41 1.43
CA ASN A 162 7.59 -7.65 0.19
C ASN A 162 7.20 -9.05 -0.30
N PHE A 163 6.55 -9.15 -1.46
CA PHE A 163 6.13 -10.42 -2.04
C PHE A 163 6.76 -10.64 -3.41
N GLY A 164 7.62 -11.65 -3.50
CA GLY A 164 8.36 -12.00 -4.71
C GLY A 164 9.75 -11.33 -4.82
N PRO A 165 10.71 -11.95 -5.53
CA PRO A 165 12.07 -11.41 -5.70
C PRO A 165 12.15 -9.98 -6.24
N ALA A 166 11.31 -9.60 -7.21
CA ALA A 166 11.27 -8.26 -7.79
C ALA A 166 10.81 -7.18 -6.81
N ALA A 167 10.10 -7.58 -5.74
CA ALA A 167 9.70 -6.70 -4.64
C ALA A 167 10.73 -6.69 -3.49
N GLY A 168 11.87 -7.37 -3.63
CA GLY A 168 12.92 -7.44 -2.61
C GLY A 168 12.66 -8.49 -1.52
N ALA A 169 11.79 -9.48 -1.76
CA ALA A 169 11.60 -10.58 -0.81
C ALA A 169 12.84 -11.47 -0.77
N SER A 170 13.50 -11.56 0.39
CA SER A 170 14.65 -12.44 0.61
C SER A 170 14.24 -13.89 0.95
N ILE A 171 13.04 -14.06 1.51
CA ILE A 171 12.47 -15.36 1.89
C ILE A 171 11.17 -15.56 1.10
N PRO A 172 11.00 -16.67 0.35
CA PRO A 172 9.78 -16.91 -0.44
C PRO A 172 8.51 -17.11 0.40
N HIS A 173 8.67 -17.55 1.64
CA HIS A 173 7.56 -17.78 2.57
C HIS A 173 6.79 -16.48 2.79
N THR A 174 5.47 -16.49 2.67
CA THR A 174 4.67 -15.28 2.83
C THR A 174 4.81 -14.66 4.23
N HIS A 175 5.35 -13.44 4.28
CA HIS A 175 5.50 -12.70 5.52
C HIS A 175 5.34 -11.20 5.27
N SER A 176 4.98 -10.50 6.33
CA SER A 176 4.99 -9.04 6.45
C SER A 176 5.99 -8.65 7.53
N GLN A 177 6.33 -7.37 7.59
CA GLN A 177 7.28 -6.83 8.55
C GLN A 177 6.67 -5.61 9.24
N VAL A 178 7.08 -5.40 10.48
CA VAL A 178 6.70 -4.25 11.29
C VAL A 178 7.96 -3.57 11.77
N ILE A 179 8.09 -2.28 11.47
CA ILE A 179 9.19 -1.46 11.99
C ILE A 179 8.60 -0.30 12.78
N ALA A 180 8.92 -0.25 14.08
CA ALA A 180 8.61 0.86 14.96
C ALA A 180 9.80 1.82 15.03
N MET A 181 9.56 3.11 14.80
CA MET A 181 10.58 4.13 14.59
C MET A 181 10.39 5.33 15.53
N PRO A 182 11.48 5.95 16.01
CA PRO A 182 11.43 7.17 16.82
C PRO A 182 11.26 8.45 15.99
N VAL A 183 11.13 8.30 14.68
CA VAL A 183 10.98 9.39 13.69
C VAL A 183 9.83 9.06 12.75
N VAL A 184 9.20 10.11 12.23
CA VAL A 184 8.23 10.00 11.13
C VAL A 184 9.02 9.93 9.81
N PRO A 185 8.85 8.89 8.98
CA PRO A 185 9.53 8.80 7.69
C PRO A 185 9.12 9.93 6.74
N GLU A 186 10.03 10.37 5.88
CA GLU A 186 9.83 11.50 4.94
C GLU A 186 8.55 11.36 4.09
N ASN A 187 8.28 10.16 3.56
CA ASN A 187 7.08 9.94 2.73
C ASN A 187 5.79 10.25 3.52
N VAL A 188 5.73 9.79 4.77
CA VAL A 188 4.57 10.00 5.65
C VAL A 188 4.50 11.46 6.10
N ASP A 189 5.63 12.07 6.45
CA ASP A 189 5.68 13.50 6.82
C ASP A 189 5.16 14.37 5.67
N ALA A 190 5.57 14.08 4.43
CA ALA A 190 5.09 14.78 3.25
C ALA A 190 3.57 14.64 3.08
N GLU A 191 3.02 13.43 3.24
CA GLU A 191 1.57 13.19 3.19
C GLU A 191 0.84 13.99 4.27
N VAL A 192 1.30 13.92 5.52
CA VAL A 192 0.71 14.64 6.66
C VAL A 192 0.75 16.15 6.45
N ARG A 193 1.92 16.70 6.10
CA ARG A 193 2.13 18.13 5.90
C ARG A 193 1.27 18.69 4.77
N ASN A 194 1.20 17.99 3.64
CA ASN A 194 0.39 18.43 2.50
C ASN A 194 -1.11 18.26 2.79
N SER A 195 -1.51 17.20 3.50
CA SER A 195 -2.89 17.00 3.97
C SER A 195 -3.33 18.13 4.90
N ALA A 196 -2.49 18.51 5.87
CA ALA A 196 -2.75 19.63 6.76
C ALA A 196 -2.88 20.96 6.01
N ALA A 197 -2.00 21.20 5.02
CA ALA A 197 -2.08 22.40 4.18
C ALA A 197 -3.36 22.45 3.33
N HIS A 198 -3.78 21.32 2.78
CA HIS A 198 -5.05 21.20 2.06
C HIS A 198 -6.25 21.47 3.00
N TYR A 199 -6.27 20.83 4.17
CA TYR A 199 -7.34 21.00 5.16
C TYR A 199 -7.43 22.44 5.67
N ALA A 200 -6.31 23.11 5.93
CA ALA A 200 -6.30 24.51 6.34
C ALA A 200 -6.95 25.45 5.31
N LYS A 201 -6.86 25.11 4.01
CA LYS A 201 -7.43 25.90 2.92
C LYS A 201 -8.88 25.52 2.58
N HIS A 202 -9.21 24.23 2.66
CA HIS A 202 -10.46 23.69 2.14
C HIS A 202 -11.42 23.19 3.23
N HIS A 203 -10.95 23.06 4.48
CA HIS A 203 -11.67 22.47 5.61
C HIS A 203 -12.26 21.09 5.30
N HIS A 204 -11.52 20.32 4.50
CA HIS A 204 -11.91 19.00 4.05
C HIS A 204 -10.66 18.11 3.94
N CYS A 205 -10.79 16.81 4.22
CA CYS A 205 -9.67 15.88 4.12
C CYS A 205 -9.35 15.60 2.65
N ILE A 206 -8.07 15.61 2.30
CA ILE A 206 -7.64 15.42 0.90
C ILE A 206 -7.94 14.00 0.37
N PHE A 207 -7.85 12.99 1.23
CA PHE A 207 -8.18 11.61 0.85
C PHE A 207 -9.69 11.38 0.75
N CYS A 208 -10.50 12.07 1.56
CA CYS A 208 -11.96 12.05 1.38
C CYS A 208 -12.35 12.64 0.02
N ALA A 209 -11.71 13.75 -0.39
CA ALA A 209 -11.90 14.29 -1.73
C ALA A 209 -11.49 13.28 -2.82
N LEU A 210 -10.39 12.54 -2.64
CA LEU A 210 -9.97 11.49 -3.58
C LEU A 210 -11.02 10.37 -3.70
N ILE A 211 -11.63 9.96 -2.59
CA ILE A 211 -12.69 8.95 -2.58
C ILE A 211 -13.93 9.49 -3.30
N ASP A 212 -14.35 10.72 -3.01
CA ASP A 212 -15.50 11.37 -3.65
C ASP A 212 -15.29 11.53 -5.17
N GLU A 213 -14.09 11.92 -5.58
CA GLU A 213 -13.70 12.00 -7.00
C GLU A 213 -13.74 10.62 -7.66
N ALA A 214 -13.18 9.59 -7.03
CA ALA A 214 -13.20 8.22 -7.56
C ALA A 214 -14.61 7.64 -7.70
N LEU A 215 -15.55 8.06 -6.84
CA LEU A 215 -16.96 7.69 -6.89
C LEU A 215 -17.77 8.54 -7.89
N THR A 216 -17.20 9.64 -8.40
CA THR A 216 -17.87 10.52 -9.36
C THR A 216 -17.64 10.03 -10.79
N PHE A 217 -18.70 9.54 -11.41
CA PHE A 217 -18.64 8.94 -12.75
C PHE A 217 -18.43 9.97 -13.87
N GLU A 218 -19.22 11.05 -13.86
CA GLU A 218 -19.19 12.09 -14.89
C GLU A 218 -19.43 13.46 -14.25
N ALA A 219 -18.55 14.42 -14.53
CA ALA A 219 -18.75 15.82 -14.21
C ALA A 219 -19.25 16.56 -15.46
N THR A 220 -20.46 17.11 -15.38
CA THR A 220 -21.04 17.90 -16.47
C THR A 220 -20.92 19.39 -16.16
N ILE A 221 -20.21 20.13 -17.02
CA ILE A 221 -20.11 21.59 -16.99
C ILE A 221 -21.17 22.15 -17.91
N TYR A 222 -22.07 22.96 -17.35
CA TYR A 222 -23.11 23.66 -18.08
C TYR A 222 -22.69 25.10 -18.41
N ASP A 223 -23.15 25.61 -19.54
CA ASP A 223 -23.11 27.02 -19.86
C ASP A 223 -24.09 27.79 -18.95
N ARG A 224 -23.62 28.87 -18.32
CA ARG A 224 -24.39 29.58 -17.29
C ARG A 224 -25.56 30.40 -17.86
N ALA A 225 -25.50 30.80 -19.12
CA ALA A 225 -26.53 31.65 -19.72
C ALA A 225 -27.63 30.82 -20.41
N SER A 226 -27.23 29.75 -21.11
CA SER A 226 -28.12 28.92 -21.92
C SER A 226 -28.57 27.63 -21.22
N GLY A 227 -27.88 27.19 -20.17
CA GLY A 227 -28.11 25.89 -19.54
C GLY A 227 -27.66 24.69 -20.40
N ALA A 228 -27.05 24.93 -21.56
CA ALA A 228 -26.55 23.88 -22.43
C ALA A 228 -25.33 23.19 -21.83
N VAL A 229 -25.15 21.90 -22.11
CA VAL A 229 -23.94 21.18 -21.71
C VAL A 229 -22.75 21.72 -22.49
N ARG A 230 -21.78 22.31 -21.79
CA ARG A 230 -20.54 22.83 -22.36
C ARG A 230 -19.45 21.75 -22.45
N ARG A 231 -19.36 20.90 -21.43
CA ARG A 231 -18.36 19.83 -21.38
C ARG A 231 -18.86 18.71 -20.47
N LYS A 232 -18.68 17.47 -20.90
CA LYS A 232 -18.75 16.28 -20.03
C LYS A 232 -17.33 15.80 -19.80
N ILE A 233 -16.99 15.60 -18.54
CA ILE A 233 -15.70 15.08 -18.12
C ILE A 233 -15.99 13.73 -17.50
N ASN A 234 -15.53 12.66 -18.14
CA ASN A 234 -15.41 11.38 -17.45
C ASN A 234 -14.35 11.59 -16.37
N VAL A 235 -14.77 11.62 -15.10
CA VAL A 235 -13.84 11.85 -13.99
C VAL A 235 -13.02 10.59 -13.70
N GLY A 236 -13.34 9.49 -14.39
CA GLY A 236 -12.60 8.24 -14.35
C GLY A 236 -13.12 7.39 -13.21
N GLN A 237 -13.75 6.26 -13.55
CA GLN A 237 -14.11 5.25 -12.56
C GLN A 237 -12.80 4.63 -12.07
N TYR A 238 -12.15 5.21 -11.06
CA TYR A 238 -10.91 4.70 -10.50
C TYR A 238 -11.14 3.58 -9.49
N VAL A 239 -12.40 3.33 -9.12
CA VAL A 239 -12.77 2.21 -8.26
C VAL A 239 -12.36 0.89 -8.91
N VAL A 240 -11.69 0.04 -8.15
CA VAL A 240 -11.30 -1.33 -8.51
C VAL A 240 -12.19 -2.35 -7.81
N GLU A 241 -12.44 -2.13 -6.52
CA GLU A 241 -13.31 -2.95 -5.68
C GLU A 241 -13.96 -2.06 -4.62
N ARG A 242 -15.19 -2.34 -4.24
CA ARG A 242 -15.89 -1.59 -3.20
C ARG A 242 -16.53 -2.55 -2.20
N GLY A 243 -16.40 -2.20 -0.94
CA GLY A 243 -17.12 -2.82 0.16
C GLY A 243 -18.10 -1.92 0.86
N GLU A 244 -18.57 -2.43 1.99
CA GLU A 244 -19.48 -1.71 2.87
C GLU A 244 -18.77 -0.56 3.60
N LYS A 245 -17.50 -0.78 3.95
CA LYS A 245 -16.67 0.12 4.76
C LYS A 245 -15.42 0.56 4.03
N PHE A 246 -14.93 -0.22 3.08
CA PHE A 246 -13.66 0.04 2.37
C PHE A 246 -13.84 0.18 0.88
N ILE A 247 -12.90 0.89 0.25
CA ILE A 247 -12.83 1.05 -1.21
C ILE A 247 -11.39 0.85 -1.67
N ALA A 248 -11.22 0.12 -2.77
CA ALA A 248 -9.96 0.02 -3.49
C ALA A 248 -10.03 0.91 -4.73
N ILE A 249 -9.11 1.87 -4.86
CA ILE A 249 -9.06 2.81 -5.98
C ILE A 249 -7.69 2.77 -6.67
N LYS A 250 -7.68 3.02 -7.97
CA LYS A 250 -6.49 3.23 -8.80
C LYS A 250 -6.14 4.73 -8.78
N PRO A 251 -5.04 5.16 -8.15
CA PRO A 251 -4.74 6.59 -8.07
C PRO A 251 -4.56 7.23 -9.45
N PHE A 252 -5.12 8.44 -9.63
CA PHE A 252 -5.02 9.23 -10.87
C PHE A 252 -3.56 9.42 -11.30
N ALA A 253 -2.68 9.71 -10.34
CA ALA A 253 -1.25 9.89 -10.53
C ALA A 253 -0.46 8.73 -9.89
N SER A 254 -0.78 7.49 -10.27
CA SER A 254 -0.10 6.29 -9.75
C SER A 254 1.34 6.16 -10.26
N ARG A 255 2.28 5.99 -9.33
CA ARG A 255 3.71 5.79 -9.58
C ARG A 255 3.98 4.43 -10.21
N TYR A 256 3.20 3.41 -9.83
CA TYR A 256 3.26 2.07 -10.40
C TYR A 256 2.08 1.79 -11.35
N GLU A 257 2.37 1.05 -12.43
CA GLU A 257 1.40 0.77 -13.51
C GLU A 257 0.09 0.18 -12.97
N TRP A 258 0.17 -0.70 -11.97
CA TRP A 258 -0.95 -1.38 -11.35
C TRP A 258 -1.15 -1.04 -9.87
N GLU A 259 -0.63 0.12 -9.43
CA GLU A 259 -0.84 0.62 -8.06
C GLU A 259 -2.32 0.69 -7.68
N VAL A 260 -2.69 0.24 -6.49
CA VAL A 260 -4.05 0.34 -5.95
C VAL A 260 -3.96 0.78 -4.49
N HIS A 261 -4.80 1.72 -4.07
CA HIS A 261 -4.92 2.15 -2.69
C HIS A 261 -6.24 1.63 -2.10
N ILE A 262 -6.19 1.08 -0.89
CA ILE A 262 -7.38 0.70 -0.11
C ILE A 262 -7.56 1.70 1.03
N LEU A 263 -8.73 2.32 1.12
CA LEU A 263 -9.07 3.34 2.12
C LEU A 263 -10.44 3.03 2.75
N PRO A 264 -10.69 3.43 4.00
CA PRO A 264 -12.05 3.46 4.53
C PRO A 264 -12.90 4.52 3.82
N LEU A 265 -14.18 4.23 3.66
CA LEU A 265 -15.17 5.17 3.12
C LEU A 265 -15.49 6.29 4.11
N ALA A 266 -15.48 5.97 5.41
CA ALA A 266 -15.63 6.96 6.47
C ALA A 266 -14.26 7.54 6.83
N HIS A 267 -14.20 8.84 7.09
CA HIS A 267 -12.97 9.51 7.53
C HIS A 267 -12.40 8.83 8.79
N GLN A 268 -11.20 8.27 8.66
CA GLN A 268 -10.42 7.71 9.77
C GLN A 268 -8.94 8.01 9.55
N ALA A 269 -8.33 8.77 10.46
CA ALA A 269 -6.91 9.12 10.36
C ALA A 269 -5.98 7.98 10.76
N ASP A 270 -6.44 7.12 11.67
CA ASP A 270 -5.62 6.12 12.32
C ASP A 270 -6.18 4.71 12.06
N PHE A 271 -5.35 3.81 11.56
CA PHE A 271 -5.69 2.40 11.39
C PHE A 271 -6.05 1.74 12.74
N LEU A 272 -5.54 2.27 13.85
CA LEU A 272 -5.90 1.80 15.18
C LEU A 272 -7.37 2.05 15.56
N ASP A 273 -8.09 2.90 14.83
CA ASP A 273 -9.51 3.18 15.06
C ASP A 273 -10.45 2.25 14.28
N VAL A 274 -9.91 1.36 13.43
CA VAL A 274 -10.72 0.38 12.70
C VAL A 274 -11.39 -0.57 13.67
N ARG A 275 -12.72 -0.70 13.59
CA ARG A 275 -13.48 -1.57 14.48
C ARG A 275 -13.26 -3.02 14.06
N GLY A 276 -13.18 -3.93 15.03
CA GLY A 276 -12.95 -5.36 14.76
C GLY A 276 -13.97 -5.99 13.81
N GLU A 277 -15.23 -5.52 13.84
CA GLU A 277 -16.29 -5.96 12.91
C GLU A 277 -16.05 -5.50 11.46
N ASP A 278 -15.37 -4.38 11.25
CA ASP A 278 -15.10 -3.83 9.92
C ASP A 278 -13.91 -4.54 9.23
N LEU A 279 -13.04 -5.22 10.00
CA LEU A 279 -11.88 -5.96 9.47
C LEU A 279 -12.28 -7.07 8.49
N ALA A 280 -13.49 -7.63 8.62
CA ALA A 280 -14.01 -8.60 7.67
C ALA A 280 -14.21 -8.00 6.27
N ASP A 281 -14.73 -6.77 6.17
CA ASP A 281 -14.88 -6.09 4.88
C ASP A 281 -13.52 -5.65 4.31
N LEU A 282 -12.59 -5.21 5.16
CA LEU A 282 -11.21 -4.92 4.73
C LEU A 282 -10.56 -6.16 4.11
N ALA A 283 -10.68 -7.31 4.78
CA ALA A 283 -10.17 -8.60 4.30
C ALA A 283 -10.79 -9.00 2.96
N ARG A 284 -12.10 -8.83 2.79
CA ARG A 284 -12.81 -9.10 1.54
C ARG A 284 -12.33 -8.18 0.41
N VAL A 285 -12.22 -6.87 0.66
CA VAL A 285 -11.73 -5.89 -0.33
C VAL A 285 -10.28 -6.19 -0.70
N MET A 286 -9.41 -6.48 0.27
CA MET A 286 -8.02 -6.86 0.03
C MET A 286 -7.93 -8.12 -0.84
N LYS A 287 -8.63 -9.20 -0.45
CA LYS A 287 -8.63 -10.47 -1.17
C LYS A 287 -9.05 -10.30 -2.63
N ARG A 288 -10.17 -9.61 -2.86
CA ARG A 288 -10.72 -9.39 -4.22
C ARG A 288 -9.82 -8.46 -5.04
N THR A 289 -9.25 -7.43 -4.43
CA THR A 289 -8.28 -6.54 -5.09
C THR A 289 -7.04 -7.31 -5.54
N MET A 290 -6.48 -8.15 -4.67
CA MET A 290 -5.34 -8.99 -5.01
C MET A 290 -5.67 -10.04 -6.08
N ALA A 291 -6.87 -10.62 -6.04
CA ALA A 291 -7.32 -11.57 -7.07
C ALA A 291 -7.46 -10.90 -8.45
N ARG A 292 -7.96 -9.66 -8.50
CA ARG A 292 -8.01 -8.84 -9.74
C ARG A 292 -6.62 -8.55 -10.28
N LEU A 293 -5.71 -8.13 -9.41
CA LEU A 293 -4.31 -7.88 -9.78
C LEU A 293 -3.66 -9.15 -10.33
N ASP A 294 -3.87 -10.29 -9.68
CA ASP A 294 -3.33 -11.57 -10.11
C ASP A 294 -3.91 -12.03 -11.46
N ALA A 295 -5.21 -11.86 -11.67
CA ALA A 295 -5.86 -12.19 -12.94
C ALA A 295 -5.38 -11.34 -14.12
N VAL A 296 -5.04 -10.06 -13.88
CA VAL A 296 -4.60 -9.14 -14.94
C VAL A 296 -3.10 -9.22 -15.21
N ILE A 297 -2.28 -9.39 -14.16
CA ILE A 297 -0.82 -9.38 -14.24
C ILE A 297 -0.26 -10.79 -14.43
N GLY A 298 -0.90 -11.81 -13.85
CA GLY A 298 -0.48 -13.20 -13.91
C GLY A 298 0.70 -13.52 -12.99
N GLY A 299 0.52 -13.42 -11.66
CA GLY A 299 1.60 -13.63 -10.68
C GLY A 299 2.27 -12.33 -10.25
N ALA A 300 1.48 -11.38 -9.76
CA ALA A 300 1.99 -10.08 -9.32
C ALA A 300 3.01 -10.23 -8.18
N GLN A 301 4.20 -9.66 -8.38
CA GLN A 301 5.16 -9.38 -7.31
C GLN A 301 4.91 -7.96 -6.85
N TYR A 302 4.86 -7.71 -5.54
CA TYR A 302 4.39 -6.42 -5.03
C TYR A 302 4.98 -6.09 -3.67
N ASN A 303 4.99 -4.79 -3.39
CA ASN A 303 5.05 -4.30 -2.03
C ASN A 303 3.66 -3.83 -1.61
N PHE A 304 3.34 -3.92 -0.32
CA PHE A 304 2.30 -3.05 0.23
C PHE A 304 2.81 -2.31 1.46
N PHE A 305 2.19 -1.16 1.72
CA PHE A 305 2.49 -0.31 2.87
C PHE A 305 1.18 0.12 3.52
N LEU A 306 1.08 0.02 4.85
CA LEU A 306 -0.03 0.55 5.62
C LEU A 306 0.38 1.88 6.22
N HIS A 307 -0.22 2.96 5.72
CA HIS A 307 0.03 4.32 6.19
C HIS A 307 -1.07 4.71 7.19
N SER A 308 -0.66 4.97 8.43
CA SER A 308 -1.50 5.52 9.49
C SER A 308 -1.04 6.93 9.86
N VAL A 309 -1.83 7.69 10.63
CA VAL A 309 -1.38 8.97 11.21
C VAL A 309 -0.19 8.73 12.15
N PRO A 310 0.82 9.60 12.18
CA PRO A 310 1.88 9.54 13.18
C PRO A 310 1.38 9.70 14.62
N HIS A 311 2.05 9.02 15.55
CA HIS A 311 1.80 9.09 17.00
C HIS A 311 2.81 10.00 17.69
N ASP A 312 2.95 11.22 17.19
CA ASP A 312 3.74 12.27 17.83
C ASP A 312 2.85 13.32 18.49
N ALA A 313 3.44 14.39 19.01
CA ALA A 313 2.72 15.48 19.66
C ALA A 313 1.73 16.23 18.74
N GLN A 314 1.81 16.04 17.42
CA GLN A 314 0.93 16.69 16.45
C GLN A 314 -0.19 15.77 15.94
N ARG A 315 -0.27 14.52 16.40
CA ARG A 315 -1.30 13.53 16.01
C ARG A 315 -2.72 14.12 15.94
N ASP A 316 -3.17 14.76 17.02
CA ASP A 316 -4.54 15.29 17.11
C ASP A 316 -4.78 16.46 16.16
N ALA A 317 -3.74 17.24 15.84
CA ALA A 317 -3.82 18.30 14.84
C ALA A 317 -3.90 17.74 13.42
N HIS A 318 -3.29 16.58 13.16
CA HIS A 318 -3.31 15.91 11.86
C HIS A 318 -4.59 15.11 11.62
N ALA A 319 -5.23 14.59 12.67
CA ALA A 319 -6.37 13.68 12.57
C ALA A 319 -7.56 14.18 11.71
N PRO A 320 -7.94 15.47 11.70
CA PRO A 320 -9.00 15.95 10.80
C PRO A 320 -8.59 16.00 9.32
N SER A 321 -7.28 16.11 9.06
CA SER A 321 -6.72 16.32 7.72
C SER A 321 -6.24 15.04 7.05
N TYR A 322 -5.86 14.04 7.86
CA TYR A 322 -5.24 12.79 7.41
C TYR A 322 -6.23 11.63 7.36
N HIS A 323 -5.93 10.62 6.55
CA HIS A 323 -6.77 9.45 6.35
C HIS A 323 -5.86 8.24 6.12
N TRP A 324 -5.98 7.21 6.96
CA TRP A 324 -5.15 6.03 6.79
C TRP A 324 -5.50 5.31 5.49
N HIS A 325 -4.50 4.69 4.88
CA HIS A 325 -4.68 3.93 3.65
C HIS A 325 -3.64 2.82 3.52
N LEU A 326 -3.93 1.83 2.69
CA LEU A 326 -3.01 0.76 2.32
C LEU A 326 -2.67 0.89 0.85
N GLU A 327 -1.39 1.12 0.55
CA GLU A 327 -0.89 1.17 -0.83
C GLU A 327 -0.41 -0.21 -1.27
N ILE A 328 -0.89 -0.70 -2.41
CA ILE A 328 -0.41 -1.91 -3.08
C ILE A 328 0.35 -1.48 -4.33
N CYS A 329 1.61 -1.86 -4.43
CA CYS A 329 2.55 -1.41 -5.45
C CYS A 329 3.12 -2.62 -6.21
N PRO A 330 2.42 -3.13 -7.24
CA PRO A 330 2.94 -4.20 -8.09
C PRO A 330 4.18 -3.77 -8.87
N ARG A 331 5.17 -4.65 -8.93
CA ARG A 331 6.45 -4.48 -9.63
C ARG A 331 6.37 -5.14 -11.00
N THR A 332 6.01 -4.34 -12.01
CA THR A 332 5.96 -4.75 -13.43
C THR A 332 6.99 -4.04 -14.30
N SER A 333 7.79 -3.16 -13.68
CA SER A 333 8.85 -2.43 -14.35
C SER A 333 9.91 -2.01 -13.34
N ILE A 334 11.18 -2.11 -13.76
CA ILE A 334 12.32 -1.58 -13.01
C ILE A 334 12.48 -0.08 -13.31
N PRO A 335 12.52 0.80 -12.27
CA PRO A 335 12.83 2.22 -12.45
C PRO A 335 14.19 2.41 -13.15
N THR A 336 14.26 3.31 -14.13
CA THR A 336 15.50 3.61 -14.84
C THR A 336 16.19 4.85 -14.24
N GLY A 337 17.36 5.21 -14.77
CA GLY A 337 18.13 6.35 -14.27
C GLY A 337 17.37 7.70 -14.33
N PHE A 338 16.37 7.82 -15.21
CA PHE A 338 15.51 9.01 -15.23
C PHE A 338 14.61 9.07 -13.99
N GLU A 339 13.88 7.99 -13.70
CA GLU A 339 13.01 7.91 -12.52
C GLU A 339 13.82 8.07 -11.23
N LEU A 340 14.95 7.35 -11.12
CA LEU A 340 15.82 7.40 -9.94
C LEU A 340 16.51 8.77 -9.76
N GLY A 341 16.88 9.45 -10.85
CA GLY A 341 17.59 10.72 -10.80
C GLY A 341 16.69 11.95 -10.65
N SER A 342 15.44 11.88 -11.12
CA SER A 342 14.50 13.00 -11.09
C SER A 342 13.40 12.88 -10.02
N GLY A 343 13.11 11.68 -9.53
CA GLY A 343 11.93 11.39 -8.71
C GLY A 343 10.61 11.33 -9.49
N LEU A 344 10.61 11.63 -10.80
CA LEU A 344 9.43 11.53 -11.66
C LEU A 344 9.32 10.13 -12.25
N PHE A 345 8.33 9.37 -11.79
CA PHE A 345 8.04 8.05 -12.32
C PHE A 345 7.35 8.14 -13.67
N VAL A 346 7.66 7.18 -14.55
CA VAL A 346 7.03 7.06 -15.87
C VAL A 346 6.06 5.89 -15.85
N ASN A 347 4.78 6.17 -15.99
CA ASN A 347 3.75 5.16 -16.10
C ASN A 347 3.40 4.92 -17.57
N THR A 348 3.55 3.67 -18.03
CA THR A 348 3.26 3.30 -19.43
C THR A 348 1.83 2.81 -19.62
N VAL A 349 1.08 2.63 -18.53
CA VAL A 349 -0.33 2.23 -18.53
C VAL A 349 -1.18 3.42 -18.12
N ASN A 350 -2.23 3.70 -18.88
CA ASN A 350 -3.19 4.73 -18.51
C ASN A 350 -3.99 4.27 -17.25
N PRO A 351 -4.03 5.07 -16.16
CA PRO A 351 -4.71 4.70 -14.92
C PRO A 351 -6.19 4.34 -15.07
N GLU A 352 -6.92 5.03 -15.95
CA GLU A 352 -8.34 4.77 -16.24
C GLU A 352 -8.52 3.40 -16.88
N GLN A 353 -7.67 3.07 -17.87
CA GLN A 353 -7.66 1.75 -18.52
C GLN A 353 -7.21 0.65 -17.54
N ALA A 354 -6.25 0.92 -16.67
CA ALA A 354 -5.84 -0.03 -15.63
C ALA A 354 -7.00 -0.33 -14.68
N ALA A 355 -7.70 0.70 -14.21
CA ALA A 355 -8.87 0.55 -13.33
C ALA A 355 -9.99 -0.25 -14.02
N GLU A 356 -10.28 0.06 -15.29
CA GLU A 356 -11.27 -0.66 -16.10
C GLU A 356 -10.92 -2.15 -16.23
N ARG A 357 -9.67 -2.47 -16.58
CA ARG A 357 -9.21 -3.86 -16.71
C ARG A 357 -9.33 -4.62 -15.40
N LEU A 358 -8.98 -3.99 -14.27
CA LEU A 358 -9.10 -4.62 -12.95
C LEU A 358 -10.57 -4.86 -12.56
N ARG A 359 -11.46 -3.89 -12.83
CA ARG A 359 -12.91 -4.05 -12.58
C ARG A 359 -13.56 -5.11 -13.46
N ALA A 360 -13.12 -5.26 -14.70
CA ALA A 360 -13.69 -6.18 -15.68
C ALA A 360 -13.43 -7.66 -15.35
N VAL A 361 -12.52 -7.96 -14.42
CA VAL A 361 -12.28 -9.34 -13.95
C VAL A 361 -13.50 -9.86 -13.20
N GLU A 362 -14.03 -11.00 -13.63
CA GLU A 362 -15.03 -11.77 -12.88
C GLU A 362 -14.31 -12.68 -11.87
N LEU A 363 -14.70 -12.59 -10.58
CA LEU A 363 -14.09 -13.34 -9.46
C LEU A 363 -15.03 -14.40 -8.89
#